data_AF-A0A3L6PRL2-F1
#
_entry.id   AF-A0A3L6PRL2-F1
#
_cell.length_a   1.000
_cell.length_b   1.000
_cell.length_c   1.000
_cell.angle_alpha   90.00
_cell.angle_beta   90.00
_cell.angle_gamma   90.00
#
_symmetry.space_group_name_H-M   'P 1'
#
loop_
_entity.id
_entity.type
_entity.pdbx_description
1 polymer ?
#
loop_
_entity_poly.entity_id
_entity_poly.type
_entity_poly.pdbx_seq_one_letter_code
_entity_poly.pdbx_strand_id
1 'polypeptide(L)'
;MLPSSSPAAPREGTVAPSLWAEDAYSSALRHYRSLPKKGKPQGRESTVLAAFLLSTPQEPQSPTVLSMGTGTKCLGASPQRPRGPRPRRARRGGVMPVTPSESELPREQLDGGVNGCSDIGFVQRKPGCGDTTLSMSCFDKITRWSVVGIQGALLSHILEPLYLTTVTIGQLPDGAPEGFSIENNIEKVLDARLSSLSSRLPASFRLSKPMFFEAPVPPKEFQQITGDVPPLTCGYSICWNKSGLQLHEVVLGTTGRKQGTSSKAACLPSTEPLLCK
;
A
#
# COMPACT_ATOMS: atom_id res chain seq x y z
N MET A 1 22.60 39.79 22.29
CA MET A 1 22.77 38.36 22.63
C MET A 1 21.46 37.88 23.22
N LEU A 2 20.64 37.21 22.41
CA LEU A 2 19.40 36.57 22.84
C LEU A 2 19.72 35.09 23.09
N PRO A 3 19.35 34.50 24.25
CA PRO A 3 19.67 33.11 24.51
C PRO A 3 18.84 32.20 23.62
N SER A 4 19.53 31.33 22.88
CA SER A 4 18.96 30.23 22.11
C SER A 4 18.41 29.18 23.07
N SER A 5 17.10 29.17 23.28
CA SER A 5 16.42 28.02 23.89
C SER A 5 16.27 26.93 22.83
N SER A 6 17.17 25.94 22.85
CA SER A 6 16.95 24.67 22.16
C SER A 6 15.63 24.06 22.61
N PRO A 7 14.77 23.54 21.72
CA PRO A 7 13.60 22.78 22.16
C PRO A 7 14.09 21.51 22.85
N ALA A 8 13.66 21.31 24.09
CA ALA A 8 13.88 20.07 24.83
C ALA A 8 13.30 18.89 24.04
N ALA A 9 14.03 17.77 24.03
CA ALA A 9 13.56 16.51 23.46
C ALA A 9 12.20 16.11 24.05
N PRO A 10 11.29 15.51 23.27
CA PRO A 10 10.01 15.05 23.81
C PRO A 10 10.26 14.00 24.90
N ARG A 11 9.62 14.20 26.06
CA ARG A 11 9.65 13.24 27.16
C ARG A 11 8.97 11.93 26.71
N GLU A 12 9.69 10.83 26.82
CA GLU A 12 9.24 9.47 26.51
C GLU A 12 8.04 9.07 27.39
N GLY A 13 6.84 9.23 26.82
CA GLY A 13 5.64 8.46 27.18
C GLY A 13 5.45 7.30 26.19
N THR A 14 6.53 6.60 25.87
CA THR A 14 6.55 5.58 24.81
C THR A 14 5.70 4.40 25.25
N VAL A 15 4.52 4.25 24.65
CA VAL A 15 3.71 3.04 24.74
C VAL A 15 4.59 1.85 24.37
N ALA A 16 4.54 0.78 25.17
CA ALA A 16 5.31 -0.42 24.90
C ALA A 16 5.05 -0.91 23.44
N PRO A 17 6.10 -1.28 22.68
CA PRO A 17 6.01 -1.71 21.28
C PRO A 17 4.85 -2.67 20.97
N SER A 18 4.68 -3.69 21.82
CA SER A 18 3.64 -4.71 21.67
C SER A 18 2.22 -4.16 21.86
N LEU A 19 2.04 -3.20 22.78
CA LEU A 19 0.72 -2.63 23.06
C LEU A 19 0.25 -1.74 21.91
N TRP A 20 1.16 -0.95 21.31
CA TRP A 20 0.83 -0.13 20.15
C TRP A 20 0.38 -0.97 18.95
N ALA A 21 1.07 -2.08 18.67
CA ALA A 21 0.73 -2.96 17.56
C ALA A 21 -0.69 -3.53 17.69
N GLU A 22 -1.04 -3.97 18.91
CA GLU A 22 -2.36 -4.48 19.27
C GLU A 22 -3.46 -3.41 19.15
N ASP A 23 -3.21 -2.20 19.66
CA ASP A 23 -4.18 -1.10 19.63
C ASP A 23 -4.43 -0.63 18.19
N ALA A 24 -3.38 -0.52 17.38
CA ALA A 24 -3.49 -0.16 15.97
C ALA A 24 -4.23 -1.24 15.16
N TYR A 25 -3.87 -2.50 15.36
CA TYR A 25 -4.53 -3.65 14.73
C TYR A 25 -6.01 -3.74 15.10
N SER A 26 -6.32 -3.68 16.40
CA SER A 26 -7.69 -3.81 16.89
C SER A 26 -8.56 -2.64 16.42
N SER A 27 -8.03 -1.42 16.37
CA SER A 27 -8.75 -0.24 15.88
C SER A 27 -9.03 -0.32 14.38
N ALA A 28 -8.05 -0.73 13.58
CA ALA A 28 -8.22 -0.96 12.15
C ALA A 28 -9.25 -2.09 11.90
N LEU A 29 -9.14 -3.21 12.59
CA LEU A 29 -10.03 -4.35 12.38
C LEU A 29 -11.47 -4.05 12.84
N ARG A 30 -11.65 -3.39 13.99
CA ARG A 30 -12.96 -2.94 14.50
C ARG A 30 -13.62 -2.00 13.52
N HIS A 31 -12.87 -1.04 12.97
CA HIS A 31 -13.39 -0.11 11.98
C HIS A 31 -13.74 -0.81 10.66
N TYR A 32 -12.88 -1.70 10.16
CA TYR A 32 -13.19 -2.50 8.97
C TYR A 32 -14.50 -3.27 9.14
N ARG A 33 -14.71 -3.91 10.30
CA ARG A 33 -15.91 -4.67 10.60
C ARG A 33 -17.18 -3.81 10.59
N SER A 34 -17.11 -2.55 11.00
CA SER A 34 -18.26 -1.63 10.96
C SER A 34 -18.61 -1.10 9.57
N LEU A 35 -17.69 -1.20 8.58
CA LEU A 35 -17.98 -0.82 7.20
C LEU A 35 -19.08 -1.69 6.56
N PRO A 36 -19.84 -1.16 5.57
CA PRO A 36 -20.78 -1.94 4.78
C PRO A 36 -20.19 -3.25 4.22
N LYS A 37 -21.02 -4.27 4.00
CA LYS A 37 -20.60 -5.54 3.39
C LYS A 37 -20.16 -5.40 1.93
N LYS A 38 -20.61 -4.34 1.25
CA LYS A 38 -20.34 -4.07 -0.16
C LYS A 38 -18.82 -3.91 -0.38
N GLY A 39 -18.26 -4.72 -1.27
CA GLY A 39 -16.82 -4.68 -1.59
C GLY A 39 -15.92 -5.50 -0.65
N LYS A 40 -16.47 -6.08 0.42
CA LYS A 40 -15.74 -7.06 1.25
C LYS A 40 -15.61 -8.40 0.51
N PRO A 41 -14.57 -9.20 0.79
CA PRO A 41 -14.40 -10.52 0.21
C PRO A 41 -15.62 -11.42 0.45
N GLN A 42 -15.96 -12.25 -0.55
CA GLN A 42 -17.05 -13.22 -0.47
C GLN A 42 -16.54 -14.66 -0.57
N GLY A 43 -17.16 -15.57 0.17
CA GLY A 43 -16.81 -17.00 0.12
C GLY A 43 -15.36 -17.26 0.52
N ARG A 44 -14.54 -17.72 -0.45
CA ARG A 44 -13.12 -18.02 -0.26
C ARG A 44 -12.20 -16.88 -0.74
N GLU A 45 -12.75 -15.73 -1.09
CA GLU A 45 -11.94 -14.59 -1.51
C GLU A 45 -11.06 -14.08 -0.36
N SER A 46 -9.80 -13.75 -0.68
CA SER A 46 -8.89 -13.02 0.20
C SER A 46 -8.61 -11.62 -0.33
N THR A 47 -8.20 -10.73 0.55
CA THR A 47 -7.73 -9.38 0.24
C THR A 47 -6.59 -9.00 1.18
N VAL A 48 -6.02 -7.82 1.01
CA VAL A 48 -5.18 -7.18 2.03
C VAL A 48 -5.95 -6.00 2.60
N LEU A 49 -5.78 -5.74 3.90
CA LEU A 49 -6.28 -4.55 4.59
C LEU A 49 -5.09 -3.62 4.91
N ALA A 50 -5.24 -2.34 4.62
CA ALA A 50 -4.30 -1.30 5.02
C ALA A 50 -5.05 -0.10 5.60
N ALA A 51 -4.47 0.58 6.58
CA ALA A 51 -5.07 1.76 7.19
C ALA A 51 -3.99 2.75 7.63
N PHE A 52 -4.32 4.04 7.57
CA PHE A 52 -3.57 5.10 8.23
C PHE A 52 -4.28 5.46 9.53
N LEU A 53 -3.53 5.43 10.63
CA LEU A 53 -4.02 5.76 11.95
C LEU A 53 -3.27 6.98 12.52
N LEU A 54 -3.96 7.75 13.35
CA LEU A 54 -3.42 8.88 14.08
C LEU A 54 -3.52 8.61 15.57
N SER A 55 -2.39 8.72 16.26
CA SER A 55 -2.33 8.78 17.72
C SER A 55 -2.00 10.20 18.16
N THR A 56 -2.54 10.60 19.29
CA THR A 56 -2.25 11.90 19.92
C THR A 56 -1.67 11.65 21.31
N PRO A 57 -0.82 12.55 21.83
CA PRO A 57 -0.28 12.41 23.18
C PRO A 57 -1.35 12.27 24.27
N GLN A 58 -2.56 12.79 24.03
CA GLN A 58 -3.71 12.72 24.93
C GLN A 58 -4.39 11.34 24.93
N GLU A 59 -4.37 10.64 23.79
CA GLU A 59 -5.04 9.34 23.62
C GLU A 59 -4.09 8.33 22.93
N PRO A 60 -2.98 7.95 23.59
CA PRO A 60 -1.93 7.17 22.95
C PRO A 60 -2.35 5.72 22.62
N GLN A 61 -3.29 5.17 23.40
CA GLN A 61 -3.81 3.79 23.29
C GLN A 61 -5.10 3.67 22.46
N SER A 62 -5.61 4.78 21.92
CA SER A 62 -6.84 4.78 21.12
C SER A 62 -6.60 5.44 19.76
N PRO A 63 -5.78 4.81 18.90
CA PRO A 63 -5.43 5.41 17.61
C PRO A 63 -6.67 5.55 16.73
N THR A 64 -6.88 6.75 16.22
CA THR A 64 -7.97 7.08 15.33
C THR A 64 -7.66 6.62 13.91
N VAL A 65 -8.55 5.84 13.29
CA VAL A 65 -8.44 5.48 11.86
C VAL A 65 -8.77 6.70 11.00
N LEU A 66 -7.79 7.20 10.24
CA LEU A 66 -7.95 8.34 9.32
C LEU A 66 -8.41 7.90 7.93
N SER A 67 -7.88 6.78 7.44
CA SER A 67 -8.27 6.17 6.18
C SER A 67 -7.96 4.69 6.17
N MET A 68 -8.65 3.97 5.30
CA MET A 68 -8.59 2.52 5.18
C MET A 68 -8.83 2.11 3.74
N GLY A 69 -8.18 1.04 3.32
CA GLY A 69 -8.50 0.42 2.05
C GLY A 69 -8.26 -1.07 2.04
N THR A 70 -8.89 -1.73 1.08
CA THR A 70 -8.62 -3.13 0.76
C THR A 70 -8.19 -3.30 -0.69
N GLY A 71 -7.44 -4.37 -0.95
CA GLY A 71 -7.22 -4.86 -2.31
C GLY A 71 -5.84 -5.42 -2.55
N THR A 72 -5.74 -6.26 -3.58
CA THR A 72 -4.52 -6.96 -3.96
C THR A 72 -4.16 -6.78 -5.44
N LYS A 73 -5.10 -6.25 -6.24
CA LYS A 73 -4.96 -6.11 -7.69
C LYS A 73 -4.46 -4.73 -8.07
N CYS A 74 -3.77 -4.66 -9.20
CA CYS A 74 -3.38 -3.41 -9.84
C CYS A 74 -4.04 -3.32 -11.20
N LEU A 75 -4.16 -2.09 -11.72
CA LEU A 75 -4.64 -1.89 -13.08
C LEU A 75 -3.64 -2.51 -14.06
N GLY A 76 -4.16 -3.29 -15.01
CA GLY A 76 -3.35 -3.80 -16.12
C GLY A 76 -2.83 -2.67 -17.00
N ALA A 77 -1.87 -2.98 -17.86
CA ALA A 77 -1.41 -2.07 -18.91
C ALA A 77 -2.56 -1.81 -19.89
N SER A 78 -3.39 -0.80 -19.61
CA SER A 78 -4.35 -0.27 -20.57
C SER A 78 -3.68 0.86 -21.35
N PRO A 79 -4.04 1.08 -22.64
CA PRO A 79 -3.53 2.22 -23.38
C PRO A 79 -3.84 3.50 -22.60
N GLN A 80 -2.81 4.31 -22.36
CA GLN A 80 -2.95 5.59 -21.68
C GLN A 80 -4.12 6.40 -22.26
N ARG A 81 -4.81 7.16 -21.41
CA ARG A 81 -5.91 8.04 -21.83
C ARG A 81 -5.49 8.86 -23.06
N PRO A 82 -6.18 8.77 -24.21
CA PRO A 82 -5.98 9.76 -25.25
C PRO A 82 -6.54 11.09 -24.74
N ARG A 83 -5.65 12.04 -24.43
CA ARG A 83 -6.03 13.45 -24.25
C ARG A 83 -6.32 14.02 -25.64
N GLY A 84 -7.58 13.96 -26.07
CA GLY A 84 -8.05 14.60 -27.31
C GLY A 84 -9.38 14.02 -27.81
N PRO A 85 -10.23 14.79 -28.52
CA PRO A 85 -11.53 14.30 -28.96
C PRO A 85 -11.39 13.56 -30.30
N ARG A 86 -11.72 12.26 -30.35
CA ARG A 86 -12.09 11.58 -31.62
C ARG A 86 -13.16 10.50 -31.41
N PRO A 87 -13.98 10.22 -32.44
CA PRO A 87 -15.28 9.59 -32.29
C PRO A 87 -15.23 8.06 -32.26
N ARG A 88 -16.33 7.53 -31.74
CA ARG A 88 -16.74 6.13 -31.56
C ARG A 88 -16.18 5.13 -32.59
N ARG A 89 -15.51 4.09 -32.10
CA ARG A 89 -15.72 2.72 -32.59
C ARG A 89 -15.94 1.79 -31.40
N ALA A 90 -17.18 1.34 -31.25
CA ALA A 90 -17.51 0.18 -30.44
C ALA A 90 -16.98 -1.07 -31.16
N ARG A 91 -16.11 -1.84 -30.50
CA ARG A 91 -15.99 -3.27 -30.76
C ARG A 91 -16.17 -4.01 -29.43
N ARG A 92 -17.20 -4.85 -29.44
CA ARG A 92 -17.63 -5.78 -28.39
C ARG A 92 -16.70 -7.00 -28.45
N GLY A 93 -16.37 -7.56 -27.28
CA GLY A 93 -16.06 -8.99 -27.06
C GLY A 93 -14.91 -9.60 -27.88
N GLY A 94 -13.81 -9.88 -27.19
CA GLY A 94 -12.74 -10.73 -27.72
C GLY A 94 -11.42 -10.39 -27.03
N VAL A 95 -10.97 -11.29 -26.15
CA VAL A 95 -9.56 -11.35 -25.77
C VAL A 95 -8.78 -11.54 -27.06
N MET A 96 -8.00 -10.53 -27.46
CA MET A 96 -6.99 -10.71 -28.49
C MET A 96 -5.65 -10.89 -27.79
N PRO A 97 -4.95 -12.01 -28.02
CA PRO A 97 -3.56 -12.12 -27.60
C PRO A 97 -2.76 -11.08 -28.40
N VAL A 98 -2.09 -10.17 -27.69
CA VAL A 98 -1.11 -9.28 -28.30
C VAL A 98 0.14 -10.12 -28.53
N THR A 99 0.54 -10.26 -29.79
CA THR A 99 1.81 -10.92 -30.18
C THR A 99 2.99 -10.17 -29.57
N PRO A 100 4.00 -10.87 -29.01
CA PRO A 100 5.16 -10.19 -28.42
C PRO A 100 5.92 -9.42 -29.50
N SER A 101 6.23 -8.14 -29.23
CA SER A 101 7.28 -7.44 -29.95
C SER A 101 8.64 -7.91 -29.42
N GLU A 102 9.47 -8.47 -30.29
CA GLU A 102 10.80 -9.01 -29.97
C GLU A 102 11.85 -7.93 -29.69
N SER A 103 11.73 -7.22 -28.55
CA SER A 103 12.82 -6.33 -28.13
C SER A 103 13.02 -6.18 -26.63
N GLU A 104 12.49 -7.06 -25.80
CA GLU A 104 12.90 -7.13 -24.39
C GLU A 104 13.84 -8.32 -24.19
N LEU A 105 15.11 -8.02 -23.89
CA LEU A 105 16.13 -9.01 -23.55
C LEU A 105 15.60 -9.92 -22.42
N PRO A 106 15.64 -11.26 -22.56
CA PRO A 106 15.15 -12.16 -21.54
C PRO A 106 15.98 -12.03 -20.26
N ARG A 107 15.32 -11.83 -19.12
CA ARG A 107 15.93 -12.13 -17.82
C ARG A 107 15.85 -13.64 -17.64
N GLU A 108 16.99 -14.31 -17.57
CA GLU A 108 17.06 -15.72 -17.21
C GLU A 108 16.36 -15.94 -15.87
N GLN A 109 15.31 -16.77 -15.89
CA GLN A 109 14.84 -17.49 -14.71
C GLN A 109 15.92 -18.53 -14.38
N LEU A 110 16.75 -18.24 -13.39
CA LEU A 110 17.46 -19.31 -12.69
C LEU A 110 16.48 -19.92 -11.69
N ASP A 111 16.05 -21.12 -12.04
CA ASP A 111 15.31 -22.06 -11.22
C ASP A 111 16.15 -22.54 -10.02
N GLY A 112 15.48 -22.85 -8.91
CA GLY A 112 15.99 -23.67 -7.80
C GLY A 112 17.19 -23.13 -7.00
N GLY A 113 16.93 -22.46 -5.86
CA GLY A 113 17.97 -22.15 -4.89
C GLY A 113 17.46 -21.63 -3.55
N VAL A 114 17.52 -22.48 -2.53
CA VAL A 114 17.27 -22.18 -1.12
C VAL A 114 18.29 -21.15 -0.61
N ASN A 115 17.84 -20.23 0.25
CA ASN A 115 18.59 -19.22 1.05
C ASN A 115 18.96 -17.88 0.39
N GLY A 116 18.50 -16.80 1.03
CA GLY A 116 19.29 -15.58 1.18
C GLY A 116 18.93 -14.41 0.26
N CYS A 117 18.26 -13.42 0.86
CA CYS A 117 18.02 -12.07 0.34
C CYS A 117 19.30 -11.43 -0.26
N SER A 118 19.48 -11.57 -1.58
CA SER A 118 20.52 -10.88 -2.36
C SER A 118 19.97 -9.65 -3.10
N ASP A 119 18.68 -9.34 -2.92
CA ASP A 119 17.90 -8.34 -3.68
C ASP A 119 17.68 -7.01 -2.93
N ILE A 120 18.46 -6.75 -1.88
CA ILE A 120 18.25 -5.63 -0.95
C ILE A 120 18.20 -4.26 -1.67
N GLY A 121 18.95 -4.11 -2.77
CA GLY A 121 19.09 -2.85 -3.51
C GLY A 121 18.13 -2.66 -4.70
N PHE A 122 17.38 -3.69 -5.12
CA PHE A 122 16.59 -3.60 -6.35
C PHE A 122 15.16 -3.13 -6.10
N VAL A 123 14.70 -2.24 -6.98
CA VAL A 123 13.33 -1.75 -6.98
C VAL A 123 12.44 -2.76 -7.70
N GLN A 124 11.31 -3.12 -7.10
CA GLN A 124 10.45 -4.19 -7.58
C GLN A 124 9.16 -3.63 -8.18
N ARG A 125 8.72 -4.21 -9.30
CA ARG A 125 7.39 -3.97 -9.85
C ARG A 125 6.42 -5.02 -9.32
N LYS A 126 5.16 -4.65 -9.16
CA LYS A 126 4.12 -5.61 -8.77
C LYS A 126 3.87 -6.60 -9.91
N PRO A 127 3.73 -7.89 -9.59
CA PRO A 127 3.33 -8.89 -10.58
C PRO A 127 1.95 -8.52 -11.14
N GLY A 128 1.75 -8.70 -12.44
CA GLY A 128 0.46 -8.55 -13.09
C GLY A 128 -0.17 -9.91 -13.37
N CYS A 129 -1.43 -9.91 -13.80
CA CYS A 129 -2.03 -11.09 -14.43
C CYS A 129 -1.49 -11.13 -15.88
N GLY A 130 -0.36 -11.81 -16.09
CA GLY A 130 0.45 -11.70 -17.31
C GLY A 130 1.67 -10.81 -17.08
N ASP A 131 1.85 -9.77 -17.90
CA ASP A 131 3.01 -8.88 -17.81
C ASP A 131 3.10 -8.14 -16.46
N THR A 132 4.32 -7.87 -16.01
CA THR A 132 4.55 -7.07 -14.80
C THR A 132 3.88 -5.71 -14.93
N THR A 133 3.18 -5.28 -13.88
CA THR A 133 2.54 -3.97 -13.90
C THR A 133 3.60 -2.87 -13.87
N LEU A 134 3.30 -1.70 -14.42
CA LEU A 134 4.16 -0.51 -14.24
C LEU A 134 4.12 0.05 -12.80
N SER A 135 3.35 -0.57 -11.90
CA SER A 135 3.26 -0.16 -10.50
C SER A 135 4.40 -0.73 -9.69
N MET A 136 5.12 0.15 -8.99
CA MET A 136 6.13 -0.25 -8.01
C MET A 136 5.52 -1.01 -6.84
N SER A 137 6.35 -1.81 -6.16
CA SER A 137 5.96 -2.56 -4.95
C SER A 137 5.46 -1.62 -3.85
N CYS A 138 4.65 -2.14 -2.92
CA CYS A 138 4.19 -1.35 -1.79
C CYS A 138 5.36 -0.93 -0.90
N PHE A 139 6.37 -1.80 -0.73
CA PHE A 139 7.54 -1.50 0.07
C PHE A 139 8.38 -0.37 -0.54
N ASP A 140 8.60 -0.38 -1.86
CA ASP A 140 9.32 0.72 -2.54
C ASP A 140 8.60 2.07 -2.38
N LYS A 141 7.26 2.06 -2.35
CA LYS A 141 6.45 3.27 -2.08
C LYS A 141 6.64 3.76 -0.64
N ILE A 142 6.71 2.85 0.33
CA ILE A 142 7.01 3.17 1.74
C ILE A 142 8.43 3.71 1.86
N THR A 143 9.43 3.07 1.24
CA THR A 143 10.82 3.57 1.18
C THR A 143 10.86 4.99 0.60
N ARG A 144 10.08 5.27 -0.45
CA ARG A 144 9.97 6.63 -0.99
C ARG A 144 9.36 7.60 0.03
N TRP A 145 8.29 7.21 0.72
CA TRP A 145 7.66 8.05 1.75
C TRP A 145 8.58 8.36 2.92
N SER A 146 9.49 7.45 3.27
CA SER A 146 10.56 7.68 4.23
C SER A 146 11.54 8.78 3.83
N VAL A 147 11.52 9.25 2.58
CA VAL A 147 12.41 10.32 2.09
C VAL A 147 11.64 11.59 1.79
N VAL A 148 10.62 11.52 0.94
CA VAL A 148 9.91 12.71 0.43
C VAL A 148 8.60 13.02 1.15
N GLY A 149 8.24 12.19 2.13
CA GLY A 149 6.97 12.27 2.85
C GLY A 149 5.78 11.67 2.09
N ILE A 150 4.67 11.49 2.80
CA ILE A 150 3.43 10.85 2.33
C ILE A 150 2.51 11.81 1.56
N GLN A 151 2.67 13.12 1.74
CA GLN A 151 1.78 14.18 1.23
C GLN A 151 1.78 14.29 -0.30
N GLY A 152 2.85 13.85 -0.96
CA GLY A 152 3.02 13.96 -2.40
C GLY A 152 3.34 15.39 -2.88
N ALA A 153 3.57 15.53 -4.19
CA ALA A 153 4.11 16.75 -4.78
C ALA A 153 3.17 17.96 -4.70
N LEU A 154 1.85 17.76 -4.85
CA LEU A 154 0.92 18.87 -4.84
C LEU A 154 0.83 19.51 -3.44
N LEU A 155 0.72 18.68 -2.40
CA LEU A 155 0.61 19.17 -1.03
C LEU A 155 1.94 19.67 -0.46
N SER A 156 3.10 19.29 -1.02
CA SER A 156 4.40 19.82 -0.57
C SER A 156 4.61 21.31 -0.84
N HIS A 157 3.74 21.95 -1.64
CA HIS A 157 3.75 23.40 -1.80
C HIS A 157 3.14 24.16 -0.61
N ILE A 158 2.41 23.45 0.27
CA ILE A 158 1.63 24.04 1.36
C ILE A 158 2.02 23.43 2.72
N LEU A 159 2.42 22.16 2.74
CA LEU A 159 2.79 21.41 3.93
C LEU A 159 4.28 21.10 3.95
N GLU A 160 4.88 21.16 5.15
CA GLU A 160 6.14 20.47 5.41
C GLU A 160 5.98 18.95 5.20
N PRO A 161 7.05 18.21 4.85
CA PRO A 161 6.94 16.79 4.59
C PRO A 161 6.43 15.99 5.80
N LEU A 162 5.38 15.21 5.56
CA LEU A 162 4.77 14.36 6.58
C LEU A 162 5.35 12.95 6.48
N TYR A 163 5.82 12.40 7.59
CA TYR A 163 6.44 11.08 7.63
C TYR A 163 5.66 10.12 8.51
N LEU A 164 5.75 8.83 8.21
CA LEU A 164 5.23 7.78 9.07
C LEU A 164 6.16 7.59 10.27
N THR A 165 5.57 7.56 11.45
CA THR A 165 6.30 7.23 12.69
C THR A 165 6.44 5.73 12.87
N THR A 166 5.42 4.97 12.48
CA THR A 166 5.32 3.53 12.71
C THR A 166 4.69 2.82 11.52
N VAL A 167 5.08 1.56 11.27
CA VAL A 167 4.43 0.66 10.32
C VAL A 167 4.16 -0.66 11.03
N THR A 168 2.88 -1.01 11.18
CA THR A 168 2.46 -2.26 11.82
C THR A 168 2.01 -3.27 10.77
N ILE A 169 2.49 -4.50 10.84
CA ILE A 169 2.28 -5.57 9.84
C ILE A 169 1.70 -6.79 10.55
N GLY A 170 0.62 -7.36 10.03
CA GLY A 170 0.03 -8.57 10.61
C GLY A 170 0.94 -9.79 10.45
N GLN A 171 1.03 -10.62 11.49
CA GLN A 171 1.83 -11.84 11.50
C GLN A 171 1.34 -12.88 10.49
N LEU A 172 2.28 -13.73 10.05
CA LEU A 172 1.99 -14.89 9.21
C LEU A 172 1.29 -15.99 10.05
N PRO A 173 0.28 -16.69 9.51
CA PRO A 173 -0.49 -17.68 10.29
C PRO A 173 0.34 -18.85 10.82
N ASP A 174 1.32 -19.30 10.04
CA ASP A 174 2.16 -20.46 10.35
C ASP A 174 3.44 -20.06 11.13
N GLY A 175 3.48 -18.83 11.62
CA GLY A 175 4.68 -18.23 12.18
C GLY A 175 5.71 -17.90 11.11
N ALA A 176 6.71 -17.12 11.50
CA ALA A 176 7.89 -16.96 10.68
C ALA A 176 8.77 -18.21 10.77
N PRO A 177 9.50 -18.59 9.69
CA PRO A 177 10.55 -19.61 9.78
C PRO A 177 11.49 -19.33 10.96
N GLU A 178 12.04 -20.37 11.59
CA GLU A 178 12.94 -20.19 12.74
C GLU A 178 14.07 -19.18 12.43
N GLY A 179 14.19 -18.13 13.25
CA GLY A 179 15.18 -17.06 13.07
C GLY A 179 14.80 -15.96 12.06
N PHE A 180 13.63 -16.02 11.42
CA PHE A 180 13.12 -14.96 10.56
C PHE A 180 12.27 -13.98 11.37
N SER A 181 12.71 -12.73 11.51
CA SER A 181 11.89 -11.64 12.05
C SER A 181 11.49 -10.71 10.91
N ILE A 182 10.19 -10.49 10.71
CA ILE A 182 9.70 -9.61 9.63
C ILE A 182 10.20 -8.18 9.89
N GLU A 183 10.10 -7.72 11.14
CA GLU A 183 10.57 -6.41 11.58
C GLU A 183 12.04 -6.19 11.22
N ASN A 184 12.94 -7.07 11.68
CA ASN A 184 14.38 -6.93 11.47
C ASN A 184 14.76 -6.97 9.99
N ASN A 185 14.11 -7.81 9.20
CA ASN A 185 14.38 -7.90 7.76
C ASN A 185 13.95 -6.63 7.03
N ILE A 186 12.76 -6.11 7.36
CA ILE A 186 12.24 -4.88 6.76
C ILE A 186 13.12 -3.68 7.14
N GLU A 187 13.47 -3.57 8.42
CA GLU A 187 14.36 -2.51 8.91
C GLU A 187 15.72 -2.56 8.20
N LYS A 188 16.35 -3.75 8.13
CA LYS A 188 17.63 -3.95 7.43
C LYS A 188 17.56 -3.52 5.96
N VAL A 189 16.51 -3.91 5.24
CA VAL A 189 16.37 -3.57 3.81
C VAL A 189 16.11 -2.07 3.64
N LEU A 190 15.27 -1.47 4.50
CA LEU A 190 15.01 -0.04 4.47
C LEU A 190 16.31 0.74 4.73
N ASP A 191 17.08 0.35 5.75
CA ASP A 191 18.32 1.01 6.12
C ASP A 191 19.38 0.96 5.03
N ALA A 192 19.56 -0.20 4.40
CA ALA A 192 20.47 -0.34 3.28
C ALA A 192 20.10 0.61 2.13
N ARG A 193 18.80 0.75 1.82
CA ARG A 193 18.30 1.64 0.77
C ARG A 193 18.47 3.12 1.13
N LEU A 194 18.12 3.50 2.35
CA LEU A 194 18.18 4.90 2.80
C LEU A 194 19.62 5.39 2.97
N SER A 195 20.54 4.51 3.40
CA SER A 195 21.96 4.86 3.59
C SER A 195 22.60 5.39 2.31
N SER A 196 22.21 4.85 1.14
CA SER A 196 22.67 5.30 -0.17
C SER A 196 22.25 6.73 -0.55
N LEU A 197 21.24 7.30 0.13
CA LEU A 197 20.63 8.59 -0.18
C LEU A 197 21.04 9.72 0.77
N SER A 198 21.69 9.39 1.89
CA SER A 198 22.00 10.31 2.99
C SER A 198 22.73 11.60 2.58
N SER A 199 23.54 11.57 1.53
CA SER A 199 24.33 12.72 1.07
C SER A 199 23.68 13.57 -0.02
N ARG A 200 22.44 13.28 -0.44
CA ARG A 200 21.85 13.84 -1.67
C ARG A 200 20.50 14.55 -1.49
N LEU A 201 20.09 14.87 -0.26
CA LEU A 201 18.75 15.41 0.00
C LEU A 201 18.73 16.94 0.08
N PRO A 202 17.75 17.61 -0.57
CA PRO A 202 17.47 19.02 -0.32
C PRO A 202 17.11 19.28 1.14
N ALA A 203 17.38 20.50 1.63
CA ALA A 203 17.24 20.86 3.06
C ALA A 203 15.83 20.65 3.65
N SER A 204 14.78 20.67 2.83
CA SER A 204 13.40 20.45 3.28
C SER A 204 13.04 18.99 3.55
N PHE A 205 13.86 18.03 3.09
CA PHE A 205 13.60 16.61 3.23
C PHE A 205 14.58 15.95 4.19
N ARG A 206 14.11 14.93 4.90
CA ARG A 206 14.92 14.10 5.79
C ARG A 206 14.69 12.62 5.53
N LEU A 207 15.67 11.81 5.95
CA LEU A 207 15.49 10.38 6.06
C LEU A 207 14.70 10.07 7.34
N SER A 208 13.50 9.53 7.19
CA SER A 208 12.64 9.07 8.29
C SER A 208 12.60 7.55 8.32
N LYS A 209 13.08 6.97 9.41
CA LYS A 209 13.02 5.54 9.69
C LYS A 209 11.80 5.25 10.58
N PRO A 210 10.68 4.75 10.04
CA PRO A 210 9.55 4.36 10.86
C PRO A 210 9.94 3.14 11.70
N MET A 211 9.38 3.03 12.90
CA MET A 211 9.46 1.81 13.70
C MET A 211 8.55 0.75 13.10
N PHE A 212 9.00 -0.51 13.06
CA PHE A 212 8.21 -1.63 12.56
C PHE A 212 7.68 -2.46 13.74
N PHE A 213 6.42 -2.88 13.63
CA PHE A 213 5.80 -3.73 14.64
C PHE A 213 5.02 -4.87 14.00
N GLU A 214 5.04 -6.03 14.64
CA GLU A 214 4.21 -7.18 14.33
C GLU A 214 2.88 -7.09 15.10
N ALA A 215 1.79 -7.05 14.35
CA ALA A 215 0.44 -7.20 14.87
C ALA A 215 0.05 -8.69 14.92
N PRO A 216 -1.01 -9.04 15.66
CA PRO A 216 -1.57 -10.38 15.66
C PRO A 216 -1.82 -10.95 14.26
N VAL A 217 -1.90 -12.28 14.21
CA VAL A 217 -2.33 -13.01 13.02
C VAL A 217 -3.70 -12.47 12.57
N PRO A 218 -3.81 -11.93 11.34
CA PRO A 218 -5.04 -11.32 10.87
C PRO A 218 -6.10 -12.39 10.54
N PRO A 219 -7.40 -12.04 10.47
CA PRO A 219 -8.44 -12.95 9.99
C PRO A 219 -8.14 -13.59 8.64
N LYS A 220 -8.75 -14.76 8.37
CA LYS A 220 -8.51 -15.57 7.15
C LYS A 220 -8.73 -14.79 5.86
N GLU A 221 -9.69 -13.86 5.81
CA GLU A 221 -9.94 -13.03 4.63
C GLU A 221 -8.77 -12.08 4.29
N PHE A 222 -7.84 -11.88 5.21
CA PHE A 222 -6.63 -11.06 5.04
C PHE A 222 -5.35 -11.88 4.95
N GLN A 223 -5.46 -13.21 5.07
CA GLN A 223 -4.34 -14.12 4.91
C GLN A 223 -4.23 -14.52 3.45
N GLN A 224 -3.07 -14.29 2.84
CA GLN A 224 -2.76 -14.83 1.53
C GLN A 224 -2.25 -16.27 1.73
N ILE A 225 -3.18 -17.23 1.68
CA ILE A 225 -2.85 -18.65 1.83
C ILE A 225 -2.02 -19.09 0.62
N THR A 226 -0.80 -19.56 0.87
CA THR A 226 -0.01 -20.36 -0.06
C THR A 226 -0.47 -21.81 0.04
N GLY A 227 -1.19 -22.29 -0.97
CA GLY A 227 -1.58 -23.68 -1.11
C GLY A 227 -1.67 -24.07 -2.60
N ASP A 228 -1.90 -25.35 -2.89
CA ASP A 228 -1.94 -25.88 -4.26
C ASP A 228 -3.04 -25.25 -5.15
N VAL A 229 -4.04 -24.61 -4.54
CA VAL A 229 -5.09 -23.87 -5.26
C VAL A 229 -4.71 -22.39 -5.30
N PRO A 230 -4.67 -21.76 -6.49
CA PRO A 230 -4.39 -20.33 -6.60
C PRO A 230 -5.32 -19.51 -5.70
N PRO A 231 -4.78 -18.61 -4.86
CA PRO A 231 -5.60 -17.83 -3.94
C PRO A 231 -6.60 -16.98 -4.73
N LEU A 232 -7.88 -17.21 -4.48
CA LEU A 232 -8.95 -16.41 -5.07
C LEU A 232 -8.91 -15.03 -4.41
N THR A 233 -8.53 -14.00 -5.16
CA THR A 233 -8.43 -12.63 -4.62
C THR A 233 -9.67 -11.83 -4.95
N CYS A 234 -10.16 -11.06 -3.97
CA CYS A 234 -11.30 -10.18 -4.13
C CYS A 234 -11.09 -9.25 -5.33
N GLY A 235 -12.10 -9.18 -6.21
CA GLY A 235 -12.07 -8.30 -7.38
C GLY A 235 -12.26 -6.82 -7.05
N TYR A 236 -12.67 -6.51 -5.82
CA TYR A 236 -12.99 -5.16 -5.39
C TYR A 236 -11.97 -4.63 -4.38
N SER A 237 -11.86 -3.30 -4.36
CA SER A 237 -11.10 -2.54 -3.39
C SER A 237 -12.04 -1.58 -2.67
N ILE A 238 -12.02 -1.61 -1.35
CA ILE A 238 -12.67 -0.60 -0.52
C ILE A 238 -11.72 0.58 -0.40
N CYS A 239 -12.26 1.78 -0.47
CA CYS A 239 -11.57 3.03 -0.18
C CYS A 239 -12.44 3.80 0.81
N TRP A 240 -11.90 4.06 2.00
CA TRP A 240 -12.58 4.77 3.07
C TRP A 240 -11.68 5.83 3.68
N ASN A 241 -12.25 6.98 4.05
CA ASN A 241 -11.57 7.99 4.85
C ASN A 241 -12.52 8.62 5.90
N LYS A 242 -11.95 9.20 6.95
CA LYS A 242 -12.64 9.85 8.06
C LYS A 242 -13.23 11.22 7.68
N SER A 243 -13.07 11.70 6.44
CA SER A 243 -13.61 13.01 6.06
C SER A 243 -15.13 13.05 6.29
N GLY A 244 -15.67 14.24 6.62
CA GLY A 244 -17.10 14.43 6.92
C GLY A 244 -18.07 14.06 5.79
N LEU A 245 -17.56 13.63 4.63
CA LEU A 245 -18.32 13.12 3.49
C LEU A 245 -18.45 11.59 3.46
N GLN A 246 -17.94 10.87 4.49
CA GLN A 246 -18.11 9.43 4.75
C GLN A 246 -18.10 8.55 3.49
N LEU A 247 -17.05 8.69 2.68
CA LEU A 247 -16.93 8.02 1.38
C LEU A 247 -16.40 6.60 1.54
N HIS A 248 -17.30 5.67 1.85
CA HIS A 248 -17.10 4.25 1.58
C HIS A 248 -17.31 4.00 0.07
N GLU A 249 -16.23 4.08 -0.69
CA GLU A 249 -16.21 3.76 -2.12
C GLU A 249 -15.74 2.33 -2.36
N VAL A 250 -16.35 1.67 -3.34
CA VAL A 250 -15.94 0.33 -3.79
C VAL A 250 -15.53 0.43 -5.24
N VAL A 251 -14.31 0.00 -5.54
CA VAL A 251 -13.67 0.13 -6.86
C VAL A 251 -13.40 -1.26 -7.41
N LEU A 252 -13.71 -1.49 -8.69
CA LEU A 252 -13.40 -2.73 -9.38
C LEU A 252 -11.92 -2.72 -9.80
N GLY A 253 -11.12 -3.64 -9.27
CA GLY A 253 -9.65 -3.65 -9.41
C GLY A 253 -9.14 -3.78 -10.85
N THR A 254 -9.92 -4.37 -11.75
CA THR A 254 -9.55 -4.51 -13.17
C THR A 254 -9.75 -3.23 -13.98
N THR A 255 -10.66 -2.35 -13.57
CA THR A 255 -11.03 -1.14 -14.33
C THR A 255 -10.63 0.15 -13.62
N GLY A 256 -10.45 0.10 -12.30
CA GLY A 256 -10.23 1.28 -11.47
C GLY A 256 -11.46 2.17 -11.35
N ARG A 257 -12.65 1.66 -11.68
CA ARG A 257 -13.91 2.41 -11.65
C ARG A 257 -14.81 1.97 -10.50
N LYS A 258 -15.70 2.86 -10.07
CA LYS A 258 -16.71 2.62 -9.04
C LYS A 258 -17.53 1.36 -9.37
N GLN A 259 -17.83 0.55 -8.36
CA GLN A 259 -18.66 -0.64 -8.50
C GLN A 259 -20.04 -0.27 -9.09
N GLY A 260 -20.51 -1.10 -10.04
CA GLY A 260 -21.73 -0.83 -10.81
C GLY A 260 -21.49 -0.10 -12.13
N THR A 261 -20.25 0.30 -12.41
CA THR A 261 -19.88 0.90 -13.70
C THR A 261 -19.94 -0.14 -14.81
N SER A 262 -20.75 0.12 -15.83
CA SER A 262 -20.75 -0.70 -17.05
C SER A 262 -19.50 -0.45 -17.89
N SER A 263 -19.10 -1.41 -18.73
CA SER A 263 -17.96 -1.25 -19.64
C SER A 263 -18.10 -0.03 -20.58
N LYS A 264 -19.34 0.35 -20.93
CA LYS A 264 -19.61 1.55 -21.76
C LYS A 264 -19.43 2.85 -20.98
N ALA A 265 -19.73 2.84 -19.69
CA ALA A 265 -19.64 4.00 -18.81
C ALA A 265 -18.23 4.20 -18.22
N ALA A 266 -17.32 3.24 -18.39
CA ALA A 266 -15.98 3.29 -17.82
C ALA A 266 -15.11 4.46 -18.33
N CYS A 267 -15.52 5.19 -19.36
CA CYS A 267 -14.85 6.43 -19.79
C CYS A 267 -15.43 7.70 -19.16
N LEU A 268 -16.53 7.61 -18.40
CA LEU A 268 -17.21 8.77 -17.84
C LEU A 268 -16.56 9.21 -16.52
N PRO A 269 -16.34 10.53 -16.32
CA PRO A 269 -15.79 11.05 -15.06
C PRO A 269 -16.61 10.68 -13.82
N SER A 270 -17.94 10.57 -13.94
CA SER A 270 -18.81 10.19 -12.82
C SER A 270 -18.53 8.80 -12.25
N THR A 271 -17.84 7.94 -13.00
CA THR A 271 -17.47 6.58 -12.57
C THR A 271 -16.12 6.51 -11.87
N GLU A 272 -15.41 7.65 -11.78
CA GLU A 272 -14.11 7.76 -11.14
C GLU A 272 -14.24 7.73 -9.62
N PRO A 273 -13.36 6.97 -8.92
CA PRO A 273 -13.24 7.11 -7.47
C PRO A 273 -12.68 8.49 -7.14
N LEU A 274 -13.03 9.03 -5.97
CA LEU A 274 -12.51 10.34 -5.55
C LEU A 274 -11.01 10.36 -5.30
N LEU A 275 -10.39 9.18 -5.18
CA LEU A 275 -8.94 9.01 -5.08
C LEU A 275 -8.19 9.15 -6.41
N CYS A 276 -8.88 9.32 -7.54
CA CYS A 276 -8.21 9.46 -8.83
C CYS A 276 -7.53 10.84 -8.98
N LYS A 277 -6.62 10.94 -9.94
CA LYS A 277 -6.02 12.22 -10.38
C LYS A 277 -6.94 12.94 -11.35
#